data_AF-G0LN11-F1
#
_entry.id   AF-G0LN11-F1
#
_cell.length_a   1.000
_cell.length_b   1.000
_cell.length_c   1.000
_cell.angle_alpha   90.00
_cell.angle_beta   90.00
_cell.angle_gamma   90.00
#
_symmetry.space_group_name_H-M   'P 1'
#
loop_
_entity.id
_entity.type
_entity.pdbx_description
1 polymer ?
#
loop_
_entity_poly.entity_id
_entity_poly.type
_entity_poly.pdbx_seq_one_letter_code
_entity_poly.pdbx_strand_id
1 'polypeptide(L)'
;MERKTEQIGIESLIKHTNNEFDSIAEIYVCHLVSASDVDQLVITVHTGEAESFEQFVTVASAEKVMIDVGEADPLTLPYDVIATVDGPGHMQDTEGTSVYVAENVEGAKSRELEDGLRMLRQKLAGVCPSCDDEIETFRDHYRDSQECREAERV
;
A
#
# COMPACT_ATOMS: atom_id res chain seq x y z
N MET A 1 23.76 24.18 -5.72
CA MET A 1 23.32 22.99 -6.48
C MET A 1 22.19 22.37 -5.68
N GLU A 2 20.95 22.56 -6.12
CA GLU A 2 19.84 21.75 -5.61
C GLU A 2 20.12 20.31 -6.03
N ARG A 3 20.29 19.41 -5.06
CA ARG A 3 20.28 17.98 -5.37
C ARG A 3 18.86 17.68 -5.84
N LYS A 4 18.69 17.29 -7.10
CA LYS A 4 17.42 16.68 -7.53
C LYS A 4 17.25 15.45 -6.65
N THR A 5 16.28 15.47 -5.74
CA THR A 5 15.89 14.29 -5.00
C THR A 5 15.49 13.23 -6.01
N GLU A 6 16.15 12.07 -6.01
CA GLU A 6 15.77 10.97 -6.89
C GLU A 6 14.37 10.49 -6.48
N GLN A 7 13.48 10.36 -7.46
CA GLN A 7 12.08 10.01 -7.30
C GLN A 7 11.78 8.70 -8.04
N ILE A 8 10.89 7.88 -7.49
CA ILE A 8 10.43 6.63 -8.09
C ILE A 8 8.89 6.60 -8.11
N GLY A 9 8.26 6.08 -9.16
CA GLY A 9 6.81 5.86 -9.16
C GLY A 9 6.43 4.71 -8.24
N ILE A 10 5.27 4.78 -7.58
CA ILE A 10 4.81 3.74 -6.63
C ILE A 10 4.75 2.35 -7.26
N GLU A 11 4.39 2.23 -8.55
CA GLU A 11 4.33 0.95 -9.24
C GLU A 11 5.71 0.34 -9.41
N SER A 12 6.70 1.17 -9.76
CA SER A 12 8.10 0.73 -9.85
C SER A 12 8.64 0.36 -8.48
N LEU A 13 8.31 1.14 -7.44
CA LEU A 13 8.73 0.87 -6.07
C LEU A 13 8.17 -0.48 -5.59
N ILE A 14 6.86 -0.69 -5.68
CA ILE A 14 6.22 -1.95 -5.28
C ILE A 14 6.73 -3.12 -6.12
N LYS A 15 6.98 -2.93 -7.42
CA LYS A 15 7.58 -3.96 -8.27
C LYS A 15 9.00 -4.30 -7.85
N HIS A 16 9.82 -3.32 -7.48
CA HIS A 16 11.16 -3.58 -6.94
C HIS A 16 11.07 -4.33 -5.62
N THR A 17 10.19 -3.91 -4.72
CA THR A 17 9.89 -4.62 -3.48
C THR A 17 9.48 -6.07 -3.73
N ASN A 18 8.60 -6.32 -4.70
CA ASN A 18 8.15 -7.66 -5.02
C ASN A 18 9.25 -8.55 -5.61
N ASN A 19 10.25 -7.98 -6.28
CA ASN A 19 11.37 -8.72 -6.86
C ASN A 19 12.53 -8.91 -5.90
N GLU A 20 12.53 -8.23 -4.75
CA GLU A 20 13.59 -8.33 -3.74
C GLU A 20 13.50 -9.64 -2.94
N PHE A 21 12.30 -10.24 -2.86
CA PHE A 21 12.03 -11.43 -2.07
C PHE A 21 11.46 -12.54 -2.94
N ASP A 22 11.88 -13.79 -2.70
CA ASP A 22 11.41 -14.95 -3.44
C ASP A 22 10.02 -15.43 -2.99
N SER A 23 9.65 -15.15 -1.73
CA SER A 23 8.45 -15.68 -1.09
C SER A 23 7.73 -14.63 -0.24
N ILE A 24 6.90 -13.82 -0.89
CA ILE A 24 6.07 -12.81 -0.23
C ILE A 24 4.67 -13.37 0.05
N ALA A 25 4.20 -13.20 1.27
CA ALA A 25 2.81 -13.49 1.67
C ALA A 25 1.90 -12.29 1.42
N GLU A 26 2.36 -11.08 1.77
CA GLU A 26 1.60 -9.84 1.62
C GLU A 26 2.56 -8.65 1.43
N ILE A 27 2.17 -7.70 0.57
CA ILE A 27 2.74 -6.36 0.56
C ILE A 27 1.65 -5.41 0.99
N TYR A 28 1.85 -4.76 2.13
CA TYR A 28 0.93 -3.79 2.71
C TYR A 28 1.50 -2.38 2.60
N VAL A 29 0.67 -1.44 2.18
CA VAL A 29 1.02 -0.02 2.14
C VAL A 29 0.19 0.70 3.19
N CYS A 30 0.84 1.10 4.29
CA CYS A 30 0.25 2.00 5.26
C CYS A 30 0.11 3.39 4.64
N HIS A 31 -1.10 3.91 4.66
CA HIS A 31 -1.39 5.31 4.35
C HIS A 31 -2.41 5.82 5.38
N LEU A 32 -2.34 7.11 5.71
CA LEU A 32 -3.34 7.77 6.56
C LEU A 32 -4.56 8.14 5.72
N VAL A 33 -5.69 8.34 6.40
CA VAL A 33 -7.03 8.56 5.81
C VAL A 33 -7.08 9.75 4.83
N SER A 34 -6.20 10.74 4.93
CA SER A 34 -6.09 11.85 3.97
C SER A 34 -4.67 11.95 3.40
N ALA A 35 -4.56 12.09 2.08
CA ALA A 35 -3.28 12.31 1.39
C ALA A 35 -2.55 13.57 1.88
N SER A 36 -3.28 14.56 2.39
CA SER A 36 -2.73 15.79 2.99
C SER A 36 -2.07 15.59 4.36
N ASP A 37 -2.37 14.48 5.05
CA ASP A 37 -1.79 14.15 6.36
C ASP A 37 -0.69 13.08 6.27
N VAL A 38 -0.45 12.49 5.08
CA VAL A 38 0.61 11.50 4.90
C VAL A 38 1.95 12.22 4.82
N ASP A 39 2.71 12.22 5.91
CA ASP A 39 4.09 12.73 5.91
C ASP A 39 5.08 11.70 5.34
N GLN A 40 4.71 10.42 5.32
CA GLN A 40 5.54 9.30 4.89
C GLN A 40 4.68 8.07 4.55
N LEU A 41 5.09 7.31 3.52
CA LEU A 41 4.50 6.03 3.17
C LEU A 41 5.30 4.88 3.78
N VAL A 42 4.65 3.96 4.49
CA VAL A 42 5.32 2.78 5.05
C VAL A 42 4.85 1.54 4.31
N ILE A 43 5.80 0.80 3.72
CA ILE A 43 5.53 -0.43 2.97
C ILE A 43 5.99 -1.60 3.85
N THR A 44 5.06 -2.42 4.30
CA THR A 44 5.35 -3.63 5.06
C THR A 44 5.29 -4.85 4.14
N VAL A 45 6.33 -5.66 4.14
CA VAL A 45 6.45 -6.89 3.35
C VAL A 45 6.47 -8.07 4.31
N HIS A 46 5.41 -8.88 4.27
CA HIS A 46 5.35 -10.13 5.02
C HIS A 46 6.06 -11.21 4.24
N THR A 47 7.20 -11.66 4.75
CA THR A 47 8.02 -12.69 4.11
C THR A 47 8.75 -13.54 5.16
N GLY A 48 8.93 -14.82 4.85
CA GLY A 48 9.76 -15.72 5.66
C GLY A 48 11.27 -15.45 5.53
N GLU A 49 11.66 -14.55 4.62
CA GLU A 49 13.05 -14.18 4.36
C GLU A 49 13.54 -13.04 5.26
N ALA A 50 12.64 -12.36 5.97
CA ALA A 50 13.02 -11.34 6.93
C ALA A 50 13.82 -11.96 8.09
N GLU A 51 14.81 -11.22 8.59
CA GLU A 51 15.66 -11.64 9.71
C GLU A 51 15.12 -11.17 11.08
N SER A 52 14.09 -10.32 11.07
CA SER A 52 13.48 -9.75 12.27
C SER A 52 12.00 -9.40 12.06
N PHE A 53 11.35 -8.94 13.13
CA PHE A 53 9.99 -8.38 13.06
C PHE A 53 9.93 -6.98 12.41
N GLU A 54 11.08 -6.32 12.27
CA GLU A 54 11.18 -4.98 11.69
C GLU A 54 12.58 -4.84 11.06
N GLN A 55 12.67 -5.20 9.79
CA GLN A 55 13.90 -5.09 9.00
C GLN A 55 13.72 -4.03 7.93
N PHE A 56 14.42 -2.91 8.06
CA PHE A 56 14.44 -1.87 7.02
C PHE A 56 15.22 -2.36 5.79
N VAL A 57 14.61 -2.22 4.61
CA VAL A 57 15.17 -2.70 3.34
C VAL A 57 15.23 -1.58 2.33
N THR A 58 16.38 -1.43 1.67
CA THR A 58 16.56 -0.45 0.60
C THR A 58 16.29 -1.11 -0.75
N VAL A 59 15.09 -0.90 -1.29
CA VAL A 59 14.66 -1.49 -2.59
C VAL A 59 14.90 -0.55 -3.79
N ALA A 60 15.21 0.73 -3.55
CA ALA A 60 15.52 1.72 -4.58
C ALA A 60 16.44 2.82 -4.04
N SER A 61 17.18 3.51 -4.92
CA SER A 61 18.03 4.65 -4.56
C SER A 61 17.24 5.94 -4.33
N ALA A 62 16.00 6.00 -4.82
CA ALA A 62 15.13 7.15 -4.70
C ALA A 62 14.76 7.40 -3.23
N GLU A 63 14.80 8.66 -2.79
CA GLU A 63 14.44 9.05 -1.43
C GLU A 63 12.94 9.32 -1.28
N LYS A 64 12.23 9.49 -2.41
CA LYS A 64 10.80 9.78 -2.43
C LYS A 64 10.06 8.96 -3.49
N VAL A 65 8.83 8.61 -3.16
CA VAL A 65 7.87 7.98 -4.06
C VAL A 65 6.93 9.03 -4.64
N MET A 66 6.63 8.91 -5.93
CA MET A 66 5.60 9.66 -6.64
C MET A 66 4.37 8.79 -6.81
N ILE A 67 3.20 9.35 -6.49
CA ILE A 67 1.91 8.68 -6.61
C ILE A 67 0.98 9.57 -7.42
N ASP A 68 0.52 9.05 -8.55
CA ASP A 68 -0.51 9.70 -9.34
C ASP A 68 -1.88 9.34 -8.76
N VAL A 69 -2.53 10.32 -8.14
CA VAL A 69 -3.86 10.23 -7.53
C VAL A 69 -4.94 10.88 -8.40
N GLY A 70 -4.61 11.26 -9.65
CA GLY A 70 -5.55 11.93 -10.56
C GLY A 70 -5.79 13.41 -10.26
N GLU A 71 -5.08 14.00 -9.30
CA GLU A 71 -5.05 15.44 -9.07
C GLU A 71 -4.08 16.15 -10.03
N ALA A 72 -4.11 17.50 -10.03
CA ALA A 72 -3.27 18.30 -10.90
C ALA A 72 -1.75 18.11 -10.66
N ASP A 73 -1.36 17.75 -9.43
CA ASP A 73 0.03 17.50 -9.03
C ASP A 73 0.16 16.12 -8.35
N PRO A 74 1.11 15.26 -8.75
CA PRO A 74 1.36 13.98 -8.09
C PRO A 74 1.82 14.14 -6.64
N LEU A 75 1.32 13.27 -5.75
CA LEU A 75 1.76 13.22 -4.36
C LEU A 75 3.21 12.73 -4.31
N THR A 76 4.07 13.44 -3.59
CA THR A 76 5.49 13.09 -3.47
C THR A 76 5.88 12.96 -2.00
N LEU A 77 6.13 11.72 -1.56
CA LEU A 77 6.33 11.38 -0.15
C LEU A 77 7.67 10.68 0.08
N PRO A 78 8.34 10.85 1.22
CA PRO A 78 9.34 9.89 1.66
C PRO A 78 8.66 8.53 1.91
N TYR A 79 9.45 7.46 1.86
CA TYR A 79 8.95 6.12 2.12
C TYR A 79 9.96 5.29 2.89
N ASP A 80 9.45 4.32 3.66
CA ASP A 80 10.23 3.21 4.22
C ASP A 80 9.68 1.89 3.71
N VAL A 81 10.57 0.90 3.54
CA VAL A 81 10.19 -0.49 3.29
C VAL A 81 10.68 -1.34 4.46
N ILE A 82 9.75 -2.05 5.08
CA ILE A 82 9.98 -2.91 6.24
C ILE A 82 9.64 -4.33 5.82
N ALA A 83 10.62 -5.22 5.81
CA ALA A 83 10.38 -6.65 5.75
C ALA A 83 10.13 -7.20 7.16
N THR A 84 9.18 -8.12 7.30
CA THR A 84 8.84 -8.71 8.59
C THR A 84 8.49 -10.19 8.46
N VAL A 85 8.91 -10.95 9.47
CA VAL A 85 8.49 -12.34 9.68
C VAL A 85 7.12 -12.45 10.36
N ASP A 86 6.51 -11.32 10.73
CA ASP A 86 5.15 -11.33 11.27
C ASP A 86 4.16 -11.83 10.22
N GLY A 87 3.08 -12.45 10.67
CA GLY A 87 2.07 -12.99 9.78
C GLY A 87 1.35 -11.89 9.00
N PRO A 88 0.90 -12.18 7.76
CA PRO A 88 0.02 -11.27 7.03
C PRO A 88 -1.34 -11.17 7.75
N GLY A 89 -2.19 -10.26 7.28
CA GLY A 89 -3.56 -10.15 7.79
C GLY A 89 -3.94 -8.75 8.23
N HIS A 90 -3.32 -7.74 7.61
CA HIS A 90 -3.72 -6.37 7.80
C HIS A 90 -5.20 -6.21 7.45
N MET A 91 -5.98 -5.72 8.43
CA MET A 91 -7.35 -5.30 8.16
C MET A 91 -7.28 -4.24 7.07
N GLN A 92 -7.98 -4.50 5.96
CA GLN A 92 -8.20 -3.50 4.92
C GLN A 92 -9.21 -2.48 5.45
N ASP A 93 -8.75 -1.66 6.38
CA ASP A 93 -9.53 -0.59 6.96
C ASP A 93 -9.17 0.74 6.28
N THR A 94 -9.33 1.82 7.02
CA THR A 94 -9.11 3.17 6.54
C THR A 94 -7.63 3.55 6.46
N GLU A 95 -6.74 2.75 7.05
CA GLU A 95 -5.34 3.08 7.29
C GLU A 95 -4.40 2.09 6.61
N GLY A 96 -4.56 1.97 5.29
CA GLY A 96 -3.65 1.23 4.44
C GLY A 96 -4.33 0.32 3.42
N THR A 97 -3.51 -0.37 2.64
CA THR A 97 -3.96 -1.21 1.51
C THR A 97 -2.96 -2.31 1.25
N SER A 98 -3.43 -3.56 1.27
CA SER A 98 -2.64 -4.68 0.77
C SER A 98 -2.61 -4.59 -0.74
N VAL A 99 -1.46 -4.29 -1.31
CA VAL A 99 -1.27 -4.21 -2.76
C VAL A 99 -0.98 -5.56 -3.38
N TYR A 100 -0.60 -6.55 -2.57
CA TYR A 100 -0.42 -7.94 -2.99
C TYR A 100 -0.73 -8.88 -1.83
N VAL A 101 -1.39 -10.01 -2.11
CA VAL A 101 -1.65 -11.10 -1.16
C VAL A 101 -1.55 -12.42 -1.92
N ALA A 102 -0.66 -13.31 -1.47
CA ALA A 102 -0.46 -14.59 -2.11
C ALA A 102 -1.66 -15.54 -1.94
N GLU A 103 -1.90 -16.43 -2.91
CA GLU A 103 -3.01 -17.38 -2.89
C GLU A 103 -2.99 -18.38 -1.73
N ASN A 104 -1.82 -18.60 -1.14
CA ASN A 104 -1.60 -19.55 -0.06
C ASN A 104 -1.73 -18.93 1.35
N VAL A 105 -2.11 -17.65 1.47
CA VAL A 105 -2.38 -17.03 2.76
C VAL A 105 -3.73 -17.53 3.30
N GLU A 106 -3.68 -18.30 4.39
CA GLU A 106 -4.90 -18.87 4.98
C GLU A 106 -5.83 -17.78 5.53
N GLY A 107 -7.12 -17.91 5.21
CA GLY A 107 -8.15 -16.98 5.68
C GLY A 107 -8.17 -15.65 4.93
N ALA A 108 -7.35 -15.49 3.89
CA ALA A 108 -7.24 -14.29 3.08
C ALA A 108 -7.62 -14.55 1.61
N LYS A 109 -8.33 -13.63 0.95
CA LYS A 109 -8.49 -13.63 -0.51
C LYS A 109 -7.20 -13.19 -1.21
N SER A 110 -6.76 -13.95 -2.19
CA SER A 110 -5.62 -13.57 -3.03
C SER A 110 -5.82 -12.22 -3.70
N ARG A 111 -4.73 -11.49 -3.90
CA ARG A 111 -4.74 -10.20 -4.58
C ARG A 111 -3.48 -10.03 -5.41
N GLU A 112 -3.68 -9.82 -6.70
CA GLU A 112 -2.61 -9.50 -7.62
C GLU A 112 -2.15 -8.05 -7.48
N LEU A 113 -0.88 -7.81 -7.81
CA LEU A 113 -0.25 -6.49 -7.72
C LEU A 113 -1.03 -5.40 -8.46
N GLU A 114 -1.53 -5.69 -9.65
CA GLU A 114 -2.25 -4.73 -10.48
C GLU A 114 -3.57 -4.28 -9.81
N ASP A 115 -4.31 -5.22 -9.24
CA ASP A 115 -5.56 -4.95 -8.54
C ASP A 115 -5.30 -4.15 -7.26
N GLY A 116 -4.31 -4.55 -6.48
CA GLY A 116 -3.96 -3.85 -5.25
C GLY A 116 -3.42 -2.44 -5.48
N LEU A 117 -2.61 -2.22 -6.52
CA LEU A 117 -2.14 -0.88 -6.91
C LEU A 117 -3.31 0.01 -7.37
N ARG A 118 -4.28 -0.54 -8.12
CA ARG A 118 -5.50 0.19 -8.48
C ARG A 118 -6.26 0.61 -7.22
N MET A 119 -6.47 -0.30 -6.28
CA MET A 119 -7.17 0.00 -5.01
C MET A 119 -6.44 1.08 -4.20
N LEU A 120 -5.10 1.01 -4.11
CA LEU A 120 -4.29 2.00 -3.41
C LEU A 120 -4.49 3.40 -4.02
N ARG A 121 -4.41 3.53 -5.35
CA ARG A 121 -4.62 4.82 -6.03
C ARG A 121 -6.02 5.36 -5.78
N GLN A 122 -7.06 4.51 -5.87
CA GLN A 122 -8.43 4.93 -5.58
C GLN A 122 -8.56 5.44 -4.15
N LYS A 123 -8.01 4.71 -3.16
CA LYS A 123 -8.04 5.14 -1.76
C LYS A 123 -7.33 6.47 -1.52
N LEU A 124 -6.15 6.65 -2.11
CA LEU A 124 -5.40 7.91 -1.98
C LEU A 124 -6.08 9.08 -2.71
N ALA A 125 -6.91 8.81 -3.72
CA ALA A 125 -7.77 9.79 -4.38
C ALA A 125 -9.10 10.04 -3.65
N GLY A 126 -9.34 9.39 -2.49
CA GLY A 126 -10.60 9.48 -1.77
C GLY A 126 -11.76 8.75 -2.47
N VAL A 127 -11.49 7.74 -3.28
CA VAL A 127 -12.51 6.97 -4.01
C VAL A 127 -12.58 5.54 -3.47
N CYS A 128 -13.79 5.04 -3.20
CA CYS A 128 -13.97 3.66 -2.75
C CYS A 128 -13.62 2.66 -3.86
N PRO A 129 -12.67 1.72 -3.63
CA PRO A 129 -12.33 0.71 -4.65
C PRO A 129 -13.44 -0.28 -5.02
N SER A 130 -14.50 -0.35 -4.20
CA SER A 130 -15.59 -1.31 -4.34
C SER A 130 -16.83 -0.76 -5.06
N CYS A 131 -17.15 0.52 -4.84
CA CYS A 131 -18.35 1.15 -5.39
C CYS A 131 -18.06 2.41 -6.23
N ASP A 132 -16.79 2.82 -6.32
CA ASP A 132 -16.32 4.01 -7.04
C ASP A 132 -16.92 5.34 -6.56
N ASP A 133 -17.57 5.36 -5.39
CA ASP A 133 -18.05 6.60 -4.76
C ASP A 133 -16.88 7.46 -4.26
N GLU A 134 -17.01 8.78 -4.38
CA GLU A 134 -16.14 9.75 -3.71
C GLU A 134 -16.46 9.79 -2.22
N ILE A 135 -15.44 9.61 -1.39
CA ILE A 135 -15.54 9.36 0.04
C ILE A 135 -14.80 10.46 0.81
N GLU A 136 -15.53 11.19 1.66
CA GLU A 136 -14.92 12.12 2.60
C GLU A 136 -14.18 11.39 3.73
N THR A 137 -14.75 10.29 4.24
CA THR A 137 -14.07 9.42 5.21
C THR A 137 -14.37 7.94 4.94
N PHE A 138 -13.32 7.13 4.72
CA PHE A 138 -13.46 5.68 4.55
C PHE A 138 -14.10 5.01 5.77
N ARG A 139 -13.94 5.63 6.95
CA ARG A 139 -14.50 5.13 8.20
C ARG A 139 -16.02 5.16 8.20
N ASP A 140 -16.61 6.29 7.83
CA ASP A 140 -18.06 6.42 7.78
C ASP A 140 -18.61 5.58 6.63
N HIS A 141 -17.93 5.57 5.47
CA HIS A 141 -18.33 4.75 4.34
C HIS A 141 -18.40 3.25 4.68
N TYR A 142 -17.36 2.66 5.29
CA TYR A 142 -17.37 1.24 5.66
C TYR A 142 -18.24 0.90 6.85
N ARG A 143 -18.62 1.89 7.68
CA ARG A 143 -19.66 1.71 8.70
C ARG A 143 -21.03 1.58 8.04
N ASP A 144 -21.29 2.41 7.04
CA ASP A 144 -22.62 2.55 6.44
C ASP A 144 -22.83 1.57 5.26
N SER A 145 -21.75 1.09 4.64
CA SER A 145 -21.73 0.10 3.55
C SER A 145 -20.91 -1.15 3.91
N GLN A 146 -21.59 -2.15 4.50
CA GLN A 146 -20.96 -3.41 4.87
C GLN A 146 -20.43 -4.18 3.65
N GLU A 147 -21.10 -4.09 2.51
CA GLU A 147 -20.69 -4.76 1.27
C GLU A 147 -19.33 -4.25 0.78
N CYS A 148 -19.10 -2.93 0.81
CA CYS A 148 -17.82 -2.35 0.41
C CYS A 148 -16.70 -2.77 1.38
N ARG A 149 -16.98 -2.83 2.68
CA ARG A 149 -16.01 -3.33 3.67
C ARG A 149 -15.66 -4.81 3.46
N GLU A 150 -16.64 -5.64 3.11
CA GLU A 150 -16.43 -7.08 2.88
C GLU A 150 -15.80 -7.40 1.52
N ALA A 151 -16.05 -6.57 0.52
CA ALA A 151 -15.42 -6.68 -0.79
C ALA A 151 -13.90 -6.47 -0.69
N GLU A 152 -13.47 -5.60 0.22
CA GLU A 152 -12.05 -5.30 0.42
C GLU A 152 -11.35 -6.21 1.43
N ARG A 153 -12.11 -6.92 2.27
CA ARG A 153 -11.55 -7.89 3.20
C ARG A 153 -10.79 -8.98 2.44
N VAL A 154 -9.52 -9.11 2.84
CA VAL A 154 -8.71 -10.30 2.63
C VAL A 154 -9.23 -11.36 3.56
#